data_AF-A0A2W4J4X5-F1
#
_entry.id   AF-A0A2W4J4X5-F1
#
_cell.length_a   1.000
_cell.length_b   1.000
_cell.length_c   1.000
_cell.angle_alpha   90.00
_cell.angle_beta   90.00
_cell.angle_gamma   90.00
#
_symmetry.space_group_name_H-M   'P 1'
#
loop_
_entity.id
_entity.type
_entity.pdbx_description
1 polymer ?
#
loop_
_entity_poly.entity_id
_entity_poly.type
_entity_poly.pdbx_seq_one_letter_code
_entity_poly.pdbx_strand_id
1 'polypeptide(L)' 'LAPSEVDQALLGLGRCKPGDYVVIVAGSPPGTPGSTNTLRVHQLGTLVDAATAMRNPL' A
#
# COMPACT_ATOMS: atom_id res chain seq x y z
N LEU A 1 -7.02 -1.70 2.01
CA LEU A 1 -5.76 -2.38 1.65
C LEU A 1 -4.65 -1.74 2.45
N ALA A 2 -3.81 -2.55 3.08
CA ALA A 2 -2.59 -2.03 3.67
C ALA A 2 -1.69 -1.49 2.55
N PRO A 3 -0.91 -0.42 2.77
CA PRO A 3 0.00 0.11 1.76
C PRO A 3 0.97 -0.96 1.19
N SER A 4 1.36 -1.94 2.00
CA SER A 4 2.22 -3.05 1.60
C SER A 4 1.59 -3.99 0.56
N GLU A 5 0.27 -4.21 0.62
CA GLU A 5 -0.46 -5.02 -0.38
C GLU A 5 -0.51 -4.30 -1.74
N VAL A 6 -0.64 -2.98 -1.72
CA VAL A 6 -0.64 -2.14 -2.92
C VAL A 6 0.73 -2.16 -3.59
N ASP A 7 1.81 -2.06 -2.80
CA ASP A 7 3.18 -2.14 -3.29
C ASP A 7 3.44 -3.49 -3.97
N GLN A 8 3.10 -4.61 -3.32
CA GLN A 8 3.29 -5.94 -3.91
C GLN A 8 2.55 -6.11 -5.24
N ALA A 9 1.31 -5.64 -5.31
CA ALA A 9 0.51 -5.74 -6.52
C ALA A 9 1.10 -4.88 -7.66
N LEU A 10 1.39 -3.60 -7.41
CA LEU A 10 1.79 -2.67 -8.46
C LEU A 10 3.23 -2.87 -8.93
N LEU A 11 4.14 -3.16 -8.01
CA LEU A 11 5.54 -3.48 -8.34
C LEU A 11 5.65 -4.86 -8.97
N GLY A 12 4.92 -5.86 -8.45
CA GLY A 12 4.92 -7.22 -9.01
C GLY A 12 4.34 -7.30 -10.43
N LEU A 13 3.35 -6.45 -10.75
CA LEU A 13 2.80 -6.33 -12.10
C LEU A 13 3.66 -5.47 -13.04
N GLY A 14 4.76 -4.86 -12.55
CA GLY A 14 5.62 -3.96 -13.33
C GLY A 14 4.90 -2.70 -13.83
N ARG A 15 3.80 -2.32 -13.19
CA ARG A 15 2.96 -1.16 -13.59
C ARG A 15 3.47 0.15 -13.01
N CYS A 16 4.22 0.07 -11.92
CA CYS A 16 4.84 1.20 -11.25
C CYS A 16 6.26 0.86 -10.81
N LYS A 17 7.01 1.88 -10.41
CA LYS A 17 8.37 1.77 -9.88
C LYS A 17 8.41 2.30 -8.44
N PRO A 18 9.38 1.87 -7.61
CA PRO A 18 9.61 2.50 -6.32
C PRO A 18 9.82 4.01 -6.49
N GLY A 19 9.21 4.80 -5.60
CA GLY A 19 9.20 6.26 -5.67
C GLY A 19 8.01 6.87 -6.43
N ASP A 20 7.27 6.09 -7.22
CA ASP A 20 6.03 6.56 -7.86
C ASP A 20 4.94 6.83 -6.80
N TYR A 21 4.10 7.83 -7.05
CA TYR A 21 2.95 8.14 -6.22
C TYR A 21 1.68 7.49 -6.76
N VAL A 22 0.87 6.94 -5.86
CA VAL A 22 -0.42 6.34 -6.16
C VAL A 22 -1.51 6.87 -5.23
N VAL A 23 -2.73 6.93 -5.75
CA VAL A 23 -3.92 7.26 -4.96
C VAL A 23 -4.69 5.97 -4.70
N ILE A 24 -4.83 5.61 -3.44
CA ILE A 24 -5.59 4.45 -2.98
C ILE A 24 -6.99 4.92 -2.62
N VAL A 25 -8.00 4.35 -3.28
CA VAL A 25 -9.42 4.63 -3.06
C VAL A 25 -10.11 3.34 -2.61
N ALA A 26 -10.70 3.33 -1.43
CA ALA A 26 -11.29 2.12 -0.84
C ALA A 26 -12.41 2.42 0.16
N GLY A 27 -13.19 1.38 0.50
CA GLY A 27 -14.06 1.36 1.68
C GLY A 27 -13.33 0.81 2.90
N SER A 28 -13.46 1.46 4.05
CA SER A 28 -12.97 1.01 5.35
C SER A 28 -14.15 0.76 6.31
N PRO A 29 -14.18 -0.38 7.04
CA PRO A 29 -13.25 -1.49 6.98
C PRO A 29 -13.41 -2.32 5.69
N PRO A 30 -12.34 -2.95 5.20
CA PRO A 30 -12.41 -3.84 4.04
C PRO A 30 -13.33 -5.04 4.33
N GLY A 31 -14.09 -5.49 3.33
CA GLY A 31 -14.96 -6.66 3.43
C GLY A 31 -16.43 -6.36 3.77
N THR A 32 -16.77 -5.12 4.14
CA THR A 32 -18.16 -4.69 4.35
C THR A 32 -18.65 -3.88 3.14
N PRO A 33 -19.71 -4.31 2.42
CA PRO A 33 -20.32 -3.52 1.37
C PRO A 33 -20.81 -2.17 1.92
N GLY A 34 -20.44 -1.08 1.26
CA GLY A 34 -20.71 0.28 1.74
C GLY A 34 -20.17 1.33 0.78
N SER A 35 -20.08 2.58 1.25
CA SER A 35 -19.57 3.69 0.44
C SER A 35 -18.04 3.63 0.28
N THR A 36 -17.55 4.25 -0.79
CA THR A 36 -16.12 4.54 -0.96
C THR A 36 -15.77 5.71 -0.04
N ASN A 37 -15.31 5.42 1.16
CA ASN A 37 -15.18 6.40 2.25
C ASN A 37 -13.73 6.78 2.58
N THR A 38 -12.75 6.20 1.88
CA THR A 38 -11.33 6.40 2.17
C THR A 38 -10.56 6.75 0.90
N LEU A 39 -9.73 7.78 0.99
CA LEU A 39 -8.73 8.15 -0.01
C LEU A 39 -7.39 8.39 0.67
N ARG A 40 -6.31 7.85 0.11
CA ARG A 40 -4.95 8.03 0.65
C ARG A 40 -3.94 8.15 -0.48
N VAL A 41 -3.05 9.14 -0.40
CA VAL A 41 -1.88 9.25 -1.29
C VAL A 41 -0.73 8.46 -0.66
N HIS A 42 -0.06 7.64 -1.46
CA HIS A 42 1.01 6.77 -1.01
C HIS A 42 2.16 6.78 -2.02
N GLN A 43 3.40 6.77 -1.52
CA GLN A 43 4.58 6.65 -2.36
C GLN A 43 5.10 5.21 -2.31
N LEU A 44 5.19 4.54 -3.45
CA LEU A 44 5.56 3.13 -3.52
C LEU A 44 6.99 2.90 -3.00
N GLY A 45 7.18 1.84 -2.23
CA GLY A 45 8.49 1.44 -1.69
C GLY A 45 9.00 2.30 -0.53
N THR A 46 8.21 3.26 -0.03
CA THR A 46 8.65 4.14 1.09
C THR A 46 8.33 3.60 2.47
N LEU A 47 7.38 2.67 2.57
CA LEU A 47 7.08 2.00 3.83
C LEU A 47 7.84 0.69 3.85
N VAL A 48 9.01 0.70 4.51
CA VAL A 48 9.53 -0.53 5.10
C VAL A 48 8.46 -1.01 6.08
N ASP A 49 7.88 -2.17 5.80
CA ASP A 49 6.95 -2.80 6.71
C ASP A 49 7.61 -2.80 8.10
N ALA A 50 6.94 -2.32 9.15
CA ALA A 50 7.53 -2.33 10.50
C ALA A 50 7.95 -3.76 10.88
N ALA A 51 7.22 -4.76 10.38
CA ALA A 51 7.57 -6.18 10.48
C ALA A 51 8.85 -6.57 9.70
N THR A 52 9.15 -5.92 8.58
CA THR A 52 10.40 -6.10 7.81
C THR A 52 11.57 -5.38 8.47
N ALA A 53 11.36 -4.18 9.01
CA ALA A 53 12.37 -3.45 9.80
C ALA A 53 12.72 -4.20 11.10
N MET A 54 11.75 -4.82 11.78
CA MET A 54 12.01 -5.66 12.96
C MET A 54 12.67 -7.00 12.64
N ARG A 55 12.60 -7.49 11.40
CA ARG A 55 13.26 -8.73 10.96
C ARG A 55 14.76 -8.57 10.68
N ASN A 56 15.26 -7.34 10.59
CA ASN A 56 16.70 -7.08 10.44
C ASN A 56 17.12 -5.82 11.20
N PRO A 57 17.37 -5.90 12.52
CA PRO A 57 17.97 -4.81 13.26
C PRO A 57 19.47 -4.79 12.93
N LEU A 58 19.86 -3.96 11.96
CA LEU A 58 21.21 -3.41 11.85
C LEU A 58 21.12 -1.89 11.97
#